data_AF-A0A972JVG3-F1
#
_entry.id   AF-A0A972JVG3-F1
#
_cell.length_a   1.000
_cell.length_b   1.000
_cell.length_c   1.000
_cell.angle_alpha   90.00
_cell.angle_beta   90.00
_cell.angle_gamma   90.00
#
_symmetry.space_group_name_H-M   'P 1'
#
loop_
_entity.id
_entity.type
_entity.pdbx_description
1 polymer ?
#
loop_
_entity_poly.entity_id
_entity_poly.type
_entity_poly.pdbx_seq_one_letter_code
_entity_poly.pdbx_strand_id
1 'polypeptide(L)'
;MIITISEKKVRKELAEAQARLQEYGERRTDLEGIGRCLHWLKDPQAVDYFRRAAQVAPDPRGPDAGNAIWMGTIWGFAGEPTKATKRLQQAYQIATQQASTGGLHGYIHLIKTCVLLGYDAEAQTHVATLHARGDQVPELEALGILAQARQNQQIGLAQAAVDRLATLIRRERWQLSATRAPTPWDWYEIALRLAKDLGADIPEEALP
;
A
#
# COMPACT_ATOMS: atom_id res chain seq x y z
N MET A 1 11.92 -0.12 15.02
CA MET A 1 10.97 -1.02 15.69
C MET A 1 10.13 -1.80 14.68
N ILE A 2 10.46 -3.09 14.52
CA ILE A 2 9.72 -4.01 13.65
C ILE A 2 8.43 -4.49 14.35
N ILE A 3 7.34 -4.70 13.60
CA ILE A 3 6.11 -5.31 14.11
C ILE A 3 6.21 -6.81 13.90
N THR A 4 6.19 -7.57 14.99
CA THR A 4 5.94 -9.02 14.92
C THR A 4 4.45 -9.27 14.86
N ILE A 5 4.00 -9.93 13.80
CA ILE A 5 2.59 -10.27 13.62
C ILE A 5 2.34 -11.66 14.20
N SER A 6 1.35 -11.78 15.08
CA SER A 6 0.94 -13.08 15.60
C SER A 6 0.17 -13.85 14.52
N GLU A 7 0.65 -15.03 14.13
CA GLU A 7 -0.04 -15.94 13.21
C GLU A 7 -1.49 -16.19 13.66
N LYS A 8 -1.72 -16.37 14.97
CA LYS A 8 -3.06 -16.53 15.55
C LYS A 8 -3.99 -15.35 15.21
N LYS A 9 -3.46 -14.12 15.23
CA LYS A 9 -4.22 -12.92 14.86
C LYS A 9 -4.55 -12.93 13.36
N VAL A 10 -3.57 -13.25 12.50
CA VAL A 10 -3.79 -13.32 11.04
C VAL A 10 -4.84 -14.36 10.69
N ARG A 11 -4.76 -15.56 11.28
CA ARG A 11 -5.75 -16.63 11.06
C ARG A 11 -7.15 -16.24 11.53
N LYS A 12 -7.26 -15.46 12.60
CA LYS A 12 -8.55 -14.91 13.04
C LYS A 12 -9.13 -13.95 12.00
N GLU A 13 -8.35 -12.98 11.54
CA GLU A 13 -8.79 -12.02 10.52
C GLU A 13 -9.13 -12.71 9.18
N LEU A 14 -8.38 -13.74 8.81
CA LEU A 14 -8.67 -14.59 7.65
C LEU A 14 -10.03 -15.27 7.78
N ALA A 15 -10.32 -15.91 8.92
CA ALA A 15 -11.61 -16.57 9.16
C ALA A 15 -12.77 -15.59 9.11
N GLU A 16 -12.61 -14.38 9.67
CA GLU A 16 -13.62 -13.32 9.59
C GLU A 16 -13.87 -12.85 8.15
N ALA A 17 -12.81 -12.71 7.34
CA ALA A 17 -12.94 -12.34 5.93
C ALA A 17 -13.60 -13.46 5.08
N GLN A 18 -13.27 -14.72 5.36
CA GLN A 18 -13.91 -15.88 4.73
C GLN A 18 -15.39 -15.98 5.09
N ALA A 19 -15.76 -15.74 6.35
CA ALA A 19 -17.17 -15.73 6.78
C ALA A 19 -17.96 -14.64 6.04
N ARG A 20 -17.41 -13.43 5.88
CA ARG A 20 -18.05 -12.37 5.08
C ARG A 20 -18.21 -12.75 3.61
N LEU A 21 -17.21 -13.41 3.02
CA LEU A 21 -17.29 -13.89 1.64
C LEU A 21 -18.43 -14.92 1.47
N GLN A 22 -18.61 -15.81 2.45
CA GLN A 22 -19.68 -16.81 2.45
C GLN A 22 -21.07 -16.17 2.61
N GLU A 23 -21.19 -15.17 3.49
CA GLU A 23 -22.46 -14.50 3.78
C GLU A 23 -22.91 -13.57 2.65
N TYR A 24 -21.98 -12.81 2.06
CA TYR A 24 -22.30 -11.73 1.11
C TYR A 24 -21.87 -12.01 -0.33
N GLY A 25 -21.23 -13.14 -0.60
CA GLY A 25 -20.69 -13.49 -1.91
C GLY A 25 -19.38 -12.75 -2.25
N GLU A 26 -18.94 -12.91 -3.50
CA GLU A 26 -17.67 -12.35 -3.98
C GLU A 26 -17.71 -10.83 -4.14
N ARG A 27 -17.33 -10.13 -3.06
CA ARG A 27 -17.03 -8.71 -3.10
C ARG A 27 -15.53 -8.49 -3.18
N ARG A 28 -15.12 -7.49 -3.96
CA ARG A 28 -13.74 -7.00 -4.06
C ARG A 28 -13.03 -6.98 -2.69
N THR A 29 -13.67 -6.37 -1.70
CA THR A 29 -13.07 -6.10 -0.39
C THR A 29 -12.84 -7.38 0.41
N ASP A 30 -13.75 -8.35 0.35
CA ASP A 30 -13.58 -9.61 1.08
C ASP A 30 -12.50 -10.47 0.43
N LEU A 31 -12.45 -10.51 -0.91
CA LEU A 31 -11.37 -11.18 -1.64
C LEU A 31 -10.01 -10.54 -1.35
N GLU A 32 -9.91 -9.21 -1.35
CA GLU A 32 -8.69 -8.48 -0.97
C GLU A 32 -8.28 -8.80 0.47
N GLY A 33 -9.21 -8.74 1.43
CA GLY A 33 -8.94 -9.01 2.84
C GLY A 33 -8.41 -10.43 3.09
N ILE A 34 -8.97 -11.43 2.38
CA ILE A 34 -8.47 -12.80 2.40
C ILE A 34 -7.07 -12.87 1.79
N GLY A 35 -6.87 -12.31 0.60
CA GLY A 35 -5.58 -12.29 -0.10
C GLY A 35 -4.47 -11.71 0.77
N ARG A 36 -4.75 -10.61 1.48
CA ARG A 36 -3.81 -9.98 2.42
C ARG A 36 -3.43 -10.88 3.59
N CYS A 37 -4.40 -11.54 4.20
CA CYS A 37 -4.11 -12.45 5.32
C CYS A 37 -3.27 -13.64 4.85
N LEU A 38 -3.61 -14.22 3.70
CA LEU A 38 -2.86 -15.32 3.10
C LEU A 38 -1.43 -14.89 2.71
N HIS A 39 -1.26 -13.68 2.18
CA HIS A 39 0.05 -13.11 1.85
C HIS A 39 0.95 -13.05 3.08
N TRP A 40 0.44 -12.53 4.21
CA TRP A 40 1.17 -12.51 5.48
C TRP A 40 1.37 -13.87 6.14
N LEU A 41 0.61 -14.89 5.72
CA LEU A 41 0.85 -16.29 6.09
C LEU A 41 1.79 -17.02 5.12
N LYS A 42 2.32 -16.32 4.10
CA LYS A 42 3.14 -16.89 3.01
C LYS A 42 2.42 -18.00 2.24
N ASP A 43 1.09 -17.93 2.17
CA ASP A 43 0.27 -18.90 1.45
C ASP A 43 0.15 -18.49 -0.04
N PRO A 44 0.57 -19.35 -0.99
CA PRO A 44 0.53 -19.01 -2.42
C PRO A 44 -0.88 -18.75 -2.95
N GLN A 45 -1.94 -19.20 -2.27
CA GLN A 45 -3.33 -18.90 -2.64
C GLN A 45 -3.65 -17.40 -2.59
N ALA A 46 -2.85 -16.59 -1.89
CA ALA A 46 -3.00 -15.14 -1.84
C ALA A 46 -3.11 -14.52 -3.25
N VAL A 47 -2.26 -14.99 -4.18
CA VAL A 47 -2.21 -14.52 -5.58
C VAL A 47 -3.55 -14.70 -6.29
N ASP A 48 -4.22 -15.83 -6.09
CA ASP A 48 -5.51 -16.12 -6.73
C ASP A 48 -6.62 -15.23 -6.18
N TYR A 49 -6.61 -14.97 -4.87
CA TYR A 49 -7.56 -14.05 -4.24
C TYR A 49 -7.37 -12.61 -4.73
N PHE A 50 -6.12 -12.14 -4.86
CA PHE A 50 -5.85 -10.83 -5.45
C PHE A 50 -6.28 -10.75 -6.92
N ARG A 51 -6.00 -11.78 -7.71
CA ARG A 51 -6.45 -11.85 -9.11
C ARG A 51 -7.97 -11.75 -9.22
N ARG A 52 -8.70 -12.53 -8.42
CA ARG A 52 -10.18 -12.47 -8.38
C ARG A 52 -10.67 -11.11 -7.91
N ALA A 53 -10.08 -10.53 -6.87
CA ALA A 53 -10.43 -9.19 -6.40
C ALA A 53 -10.32 -8.14 -7.52
N ALA A 54 -9.26 -8.20 -8.33
CA ALA A 54 -9.04 -7.29 -9.45
C ALA A 54 -9.96 -7.54 -10.65
N GLN A 55 -10.58 -8.72 -10.76
CA GLN A 55 -11.51 -9.09 -11.82
C GLN A 55 -12.97 -8.74 -11.47
N VAL A 56 -13.30 -8.61 -10.18
CA VAL A 56 -14.62 -8.08 -9.77
C VAL A 56 -14.78 -6.68 -10.37
N ALA A 57 -15.90 -6.48 -11.06
CA ALA A 57 -16.15 -5.32 -11.92
C ALA A 57 -15.79 -4.00 -11.22
N PRO A 58 -15.10 -3.07 -11.93
CA PRO A 58 -14.69 -1.81 -11.34
C PRO A 58 -15.90 -0.97 -10.91
N ASP A 59 -15.67 -0.10 -9.91
CA ASP A 59 -16.66 0.84 -9.40
C ASP A 59 -17.33 1.62 -10.55
N PRO A 60 -18.68 1.65 -10.65
CA PRO A 60 -19.41 2.31 -11.73
C PRO A 60 -19.23 3.84 -11.77
N ARG A 61 -18.56 4.44 -10.78
CA ARG A 61 -18.41 5.90 -10.63
C ARG A 61 -17.40 6.56 -11.60
N GLY A 62 -16.92 5.85 -12.62
CA GLY A 62 -16.03 6.40 -13.65
C GLY A 62 -14.54 6.40 -13.25
N PRO A 63 -13.68 7.08 -14.03
CA PRO A 63 -12.24 7.08 -13.79
C PRO A 63 -11.89 7.87 -12.51
N ASP A 64 -11.51 7.13 -11.46
CA ASP A 64 -11.02 7.68 -10.20
C ASP A 64 -9.56 7.24 -9.95
N ALA A 65 -8.73 8.17 -9.48
CA ALA A 65 -7.33 7.91 -9.17
C ALA A 65 -7.20 6.84 -8.06
N GLY A 66 -8.01 6.92 -7.01
CA GLY A 66 -7.98 5.95 -5.91
C GLY A 66 -8.28 4.53 -6.40
N ASN A 67 -9.30 4.35 -7.24
CA ASN A 67 -9.60 3.07 -7.86
C ASN A 67 -8.48 2.59 -8.79
N ALA A 68 -7.87 3.48 -9.57
CA ALA A 68 -6.74 3.11 -10.44
C ALA A 68 -5.49 2.70 -9.63
N ILE A 69 -5.20 3.39 -8.52
CA ILE A 69 -4.14 3.03 -7.57
C ILE A 69 -4.42 1.63 -7.01
N TRP A 70 -5.63 1.42 -6.49
CA TRP A 70 -6.04 0.14 -5.94
C TRP A 70 -5.83 -1.00 -6.95
N MET A 71 -6.29 -0.81 -8.19
CA MET A 71 -6.15 -1.82 -9.24
C MET A 71 -4.67 -2.08 -9.53
N GLY A 72 -3.85 -1.03 -9.56
CA GLY A 72 -2.41 -1.12 -9.71
C GLY A 72 -1.77 -1.99 -8.64
N THR A 73 -2.06 -1.70 -7.37
CA THR A 73 -1.53 -2.45 -6.23
C THR A 73 -2.00 -3.91 -6.23
N ILE A 74 -3.29 -4.18 -6.44
CA ILE A 74 -3.82 -5.54 -6.42
C ILE A 74 -3.32 -6.38 -7.60
N TRP A 75 -3.21 -5.82 -8.81
CA TRP A 75 -2.56 -6.53 -9.92
C TRP A 75 -1.09 -6.83 -9.63
N GLY A 76 -0.41 -5.94 -8.91
CA GLY A 76 0.96 -6.18 -8.43
C GLY A 76 1.04 -7.41 -7.54
N PHE A 77 0.20 -7.49 -6.51
CA PHE A 77 0.11 -8.66 -5.63
C PHE A 77 -0.33 -9.94 -6.36
N ALA A 78 -1.12 -9.82 -7.43
CA ALA A 78 -1.51 -10.95 -8.28
C ALA A 78 -0.39 -11.42 -9.24
N GLY A 79 0.81 -10.84 -9.17
CA GLY A 79 1.96 -11.19 -10.02
C GLY A 79 1.83 -10.69 -11.46
N GLU A 80 1.09 -9.60 -11.69
CA GLU A 80 0.72 -9.11 -13.03
C GLU A 80 1.29 -7.69 -13.27
N PRO A 81 2.62 -7.54 -13.37
CA PRO A 81 3.29 -6.23 -13.36
C PRO A 81 2.85 -5.31 -14.50
N THR A 82 2.64 -5.84 -15.71
CA THR A 82 2.17 -5.05 -16.86
C THR A 82 0.79 -4.44 -16.60
N LYS A 83 -0.13 -5.20 -15.98
CA LYS A 83 -1.46 -4.70 -15.60
C LYS A 83 -1.36 -3.69 -14.47
N ALA A 84 -0.49 -3.96 -13.49
CA ALA A 84 -0.22 -3.06 -12.37
C ALA A 84 0.27 -1.69 -12.86
N THR A 85 1.37 -1.66 -13.64
CA THR A 85 1.96 -0.43 -14.18
C THR A 85 0.97 0.36 -15.03
N LYS A 86 0.19 -0.30 -15.89
CA LYS A 86 -0.83 0.39 -16.70
C LYS A 86 -1.85 1.13 -15.82
N ARG A 87 -2.28 0.51 -14.71
CA ARG A 87 -3.25 1.11 -13.79
C ARG A 87 -2.63 2.23 -12.95
N LEU A 88 -1.39 2.06 -12.51
CA LEU A 88 -0.66 3.12 -11.80
C LEU A 88 -0.36 4.32 -12.70
N GLN A 89 -0.04 4.12 -13.98
CA GLN A 89 0.10 5.23 -14.94
C GLN A 89 -1.22 5.97 -15.16
N GLN A 90 -2.35 5.24 -15.23
CA GLN A 90 -3.67 5.84 -15.28
C GLN A 90 -3.96 6.66 -14.01
N ALA A 91 -3.64 6.11 -12.83
CA ALA A 91 -3.78 6.82 -11.57
C ALA A 91 -2.97 8.11 -11.53
N TYR A 92 -1.72 8.06 -12.00
CA TYR A 92 -0.81 9.21 -12.05
C TYR A 92 -1.43 10.34 -12.86
N GLN A 93 -1.90 10.06 -14.09
CA GLN A 93 -2.53 11.04 -14.96
C GLN A 93 -3.75 11.72 -14.30
N ILE A 94 -4.64 10.93 -13.67
CA ILE A 94 -5.83 11.46 -12.99
C ILE A 94 -5.42 12.29 -11.75
N ALA A 95 -4.50 11.77 -10.94
CA ALA A 95 -4.05 12.42 -9.71
C ALA A 95 -3.31 13.73 -9.98
N THR A 96 -2.52 13.82 -11.06
CA THR A 96 -1.88 15.07 -11.49
C THR A 96 -2.93 16.14 -11.84
N GLN A 97 -3.99 15.75 -12.57
CA GLN A 97 -5.09 16.67 -12.89
C GLN A 97 -5.86 17.10 -11.63
N GLN A 98 -6.07 16.19 -10.68
CA GLN A 98 -6.72 16.53 -9.42
C GLN A 98 -5.84 17.45 -8.56
N ALA A 99 -4.53 17.19 -8.48
CA ALA A 99 -3.58 17.97 -7.70
C ALA A 99 -3.41 19.40 -8.25
N SER A 100 -3.53 19.60 -9.57
CA SER A 100 -3.45 20.94 -10.19
C SER A 100 -4.59 21.86 -9.76
N THR A 101 -5.72 21.31 -9.29
CA THR A 101 -6.81 22.09 -8.67
C THR A 101 -6.51 22.53 -7.23
N GLY A 102 -5.36 22.12 -6.67
CA GLY A 102 -4.92 22.45 -5.32
C GLY A 102 -5.52 21.60 -4.21
N GLY A 103 -6.41 20.64 -4.52
CA GLY A 103 -7.05 19.78 -3.54
C GLY A 103 -6.10 18.76 -2.89
N LEU A 104 -6.14 18.66 -1.55
CA LEU A 104 -5.33 17.71 -0.76
C LEU A 104 -5.50 16.25 -1.26
N HIS A 105 -6.70 15.86 -1.66
CA HIS A 105 -6.98 14.52 -2.16
C HIS A 105 -6.20 14.16 -3.43
N GLY A 106 -6.03 15.11 -4.35
CA GLY A 106 -5.21 14.92 -5.55
C GLY A 106 -3.75 14.68 -5.21
N TYR A 107 -3.20 15.46 -4.26
CA TYR A 107 -1.83 15.28 -3.78
C TYR A 107 -1.63 13.94 -3.06
N ILE A 108 -2.58 13.50 -2.23
CA ILE A 108 -2.52 12.18 -1.57
C ILE A 108 -2.37 11.08 -2.62
N HIS A 109 -3.22 11.08 -3.65
CA HIS A 109 -3.17 10.07 -4.71
C HIS A 109 -1.90 10.19 -5.56
N LEU A 110 -1.46 11.41 -5.86
CA LEU A 110 -0.27 11.65 -6.67
C LEU A 110 0.98 11.12 -5.95
N ILE A 111 1.18 11.47 -4.68
CA ILE A 111 2.32 11.00 -3.87
C ILE A 111 2.34 9.47 -3.80
N LYS A 112 1.21 8.83 -3.46
CA LYS A 112 1.10 7.37 -3.41
C LYS A 112 1.47 6.73 -4.74
N THR A 113 0.98 7.28 -5.84
CA THR A 113 1.27 6.75 -7.17
C THR A 113 2.73 6.94 -7.57
N CYS A 114 3.32 8.11 -7.29
CA CYS A 114 4.74 8.37 -7.55
C CYS A 114 5.63 7.35 -6.83
N VAL A 115 5.37 7.07 -5.54
CA VAL A 115 6.16 6.07 -4.79
C VAL A 115 6.04 4.67 -5.38
N LEU A 116 4.84 4.26 -5.82
CA LEU A 116 4.61 2.95 -6.45
C LEU A 116 5.24 2.83 -7.84
N LEU A 117 5.34 3.93 -8.58
CA LEU A 117 6.00 3.98 -9.90
C LEU A 117 7.51 4.20 -9.81
N GLY A 118 8.06 4.50 -8.62
CA GLY A 118 9.48 4.83 -8.44
C GLY A 118 9.84 6.27 -8.80
N TYR A 119 8.88 7.18 -8.89
CA TYR A 119 9.09 8.61 -9.12
C TYR A 119 9.42 9.33 -7.80
N ASP A 120 10.50 8.89 -7.15
CA ASP A 120 10.82 9.25 -5.76
C ASP A 120 11.11 10.74 -5.56
N ALA A 121 11.83 11.37 -6.50
CA ALA A 121 12.13 12.79 -6.44
C ALA A 121 10.83 13.64 -6.50
N GLU A 122 9.90 13.25 -7.38
CA GLU A 122 8.62 13.93 -7.52
C GLU A 122 7.73 13.71 -6.28
N ALA A 123 7.69 12.49 -5.74
CA ALA A 123 6.98 12.21 -4.50
C ALA A 123 7.45 13.13 -3.35
N GLN A 124 8.77 13.32 -3.21
CA GLN A 124 9.33 14.22 -2.20
C GLN A 124 8.95 15.69 -2.43
N THR A 125 8.97 16.16 -3.69
CA THR A 125 8.51 17.52 -4.02
C THR A 125 7.07 17.74 -3.55
N HIS A 126 6.17 16.82 -3.86
CA HIS A 126 4.76 16.94 -3.49
C HIS A 126 4.53 16.86 -1.97
N VAL A 127 5.29 16.01 -1.26
CA VAL A 127 5.26 15.98 0.22
C VAL A 127 5.72 17.32 0.80
N ALA A 128 6.81 17.89 0.27
CA ALA A 128 7.29 19.21 0.71
C ALA A 128 6.27 20.32 0.42
N THR A 129 5.56 20.26 -0.71
CA THR A 129 4.46 21.19 -1.04
C THR A 129 3.33 21.11 -0.02
N LEU A 130 2.91 19.91 0.38
CA LEU A 130 1.87 19.75 1.41
C LEU A 130 2.33 20.29 2.77
N HIS A 131 3.58 20.00 3.18
CA HIS A 131 4.12 20.54 4.42
C HIS A 131 4.17 22.07 4.44
N ALA A 132 4.57 22.70 3.33
CA ALA A 132 4.58 24.16 3.21
C ALA A 132 3.18 24.78 3.33
N ARG A 133 2.13 24.03 3.00
CA ARG A 133 0.72 24.43 3.18
C ARG A 133 0.18 24.18 4.60
N GLY A 134 0.93 23.49 5.44
CA GLY A 134 0.48 23.04 6.77
C GLY A 134 -0.33 21.75 6.74
N ASP A 135 -0.42 21.08 5.59
CA ASP A 135 -1.10 19.78 5.45
C ASP A 135 -0.19 18.67 5.99
N GLN A 136 -0.51 18.14 7.18
CA GLN A 136 0.23 17.04 7.80
C GLN A 136 -0.53 15.72 7.70
N VAL A 137 0.00 14.81 6.89
CA VAL A 137 -0.56 13.46 6.73
C VAL A 137 0.56 12.46 7.07
N PRO A 138 0.51 11.82 8.26
CA PRO A 138 1.61 10.96 8.74
C PRO A 138 2.00 9.83 7.79
N GLU A 139 1.03 9.30 7.03
CA GLU A 139 1.30 8.31 5.98
C GLU A 139 2.20 8.92 4.88
N LEU A 140 1.88 10.11 4.37
CA LEU A 140 2.64 10.75 3.29
C LEU A 140 4.04 11.20 3.75
N GLU A 141 4.18 11.60 5.01
CA GLU A 141 5.49 11.85 5.62
C GLU A 141 6.39 10.61 5.53
N ALA A 142 5.86 9.44 5.93
CA ALA A 142 6.60 8.19 5.85
C ALA A 142 6.93 7.81 4.39
N LEU A 143 6.04 8.10 3.44
CA LEU A 143 6.30 7.91 2.01
C LEU A 143 7.40 8.84 1.47
N GLY A 144 7.46 10.09 1.93
CA GLY A 144 8.56 11.01 1.60
C GLY A 144 9.91 10.48 2.10
N ILE A 145 9.95 10.00 3.34
CA ILE A 145 11.17 9.38 3.91
C ILE A 145 11.56 8.12 3.13
N LEU A 146 10.58 7.27 2.78
CA LEU A 146 10.81 6.05 1.99
C LEU A 146 11.38 6.37 0.60
N ALA A 147 10.81 7.35 -0.09
CA ALA A 147 11.31 7.83 -1.38
C ALA A 147 12.76 8.36 -1.27
N GLN A 148 13.04 9.14 -0.21
CA GLN A 148 14.38 9.65 0.05
C GLN A 148 15.39 8.54 0.36
N ALA A 149 14.97 7.52 1.11
CA ALA A 149 15.80 6.35 1.41
C ALA A 149 16.20 5.60 0.14
N ARG A 150 15.25 5.38 -0.77
CA ARG A 150 15.49 4.70 -2.05
C ARG A 150 16.44 5.49 -2.94
N GLN A 151 16.22 6.79 -3.07
CA GLN A 151 17.04 7.67 -3.92
C GLN A 151 18.50 7.75 -3.43
N ASN A 152 18.70 7.86 -2.11
CA ASN A 152 20.03 8.08 -1.53
C ASN A 152 20.71 6.79 -1.07
N GLN A 153 20.05 5.63 -1.21
CA GLN A 153 20.53 4.33 -0.73
C GLN A 153 20.88 4.36 0.77
N GLN A 154 20.05 5.04 1.57
CA GLN A 154 20.30 5.27 2.99
C GLN A 154 19.47 4.34 3.87
N ILE A 155 20.13 3.32 4.43
CA ILE A 155 19.53 2.35 5.36
C ILE A 155 18.83 3.02 6.55
N GLY A 156 19.42 4.08 7.13
CA GLY A 156 18.85 4.79 8.27
C GLY A 156 17.50 5.45 7.96
N LEU A 157 17.34 5.98 6.74
CA LEU A 157 16.06 6.52 6.29
C LEU A 157 15.03 5.42 6.03
N ALA A 158 15.46 4.28 5.46
CA ALA A 158 14.57 3.13 5.27
C ALA A 158 14.03 2.62 6.62
N GLN A 159 14.90 2.49 7.64
CA GLN A 159 14.52 2.14 9.00
C GLN A 159 13.59 3.19 9.63
N ALA A 160 13.83 4.49 9.39
CA ALA A 160 12.94 5.55 9.87
C ALA A 160 11.54 5.45 9.24
N ALA A 161 11.43 5.11 7.95
CA ALA A 161 10.14 4.87 7.29
C ALA A 161 9.41 3.67 7.90
N VAL A 162 10.12 2.55 8.13
CA VAL A 162 9.60 1.36 8.83
C VAL A 162 9.01 1.76 10.19
N ASP A 163 9.73 2.56 10.98
CA ASP A 163 9.32 2.94 12.33
C ASP A 163 8.09 3.86 12.36
N ARG A 164 8.01 4.79 11.40
CA ARG A 164 6.86 5.68 11.23
C ARG A 164 5.61 4.89 10.84
N LEU A 165 5.73 3.98 9.88
CA LEU A 165 4.63 3.13 9.43
C LEU A 165 4.20 2.15 10.53
N ALA A 166 5.15 1.57 11.27
CA ALA A 166 4.84 0.72 12.41
C ALA A 166 4.06 1.47 13.50
N THR A 167 4.46 2.71 13.78
CA THR A 167 3.76 3.58 14.74
C THR A 167 2.35 3.90 14.26
N LEU A 168 2.18 4.24 12.98
CA LEU A 168 0.88 4.50 12.36
C LEU A 168 -0.06 3.31 12.49
N ILE A 169 0.41 2.12 12.07
CA ILE A 169 -0.34 0.86 12.14
C ILE A 169 -0.83 0.58 13.57
N ARG A 170 0.04 0.74 14.56
CA ARG A 170 -0.32 0.47 15.97
C ARG A 170 -1.28 1.51 16.52
N ARG A 171 -1.02 2.79 16.28
CA ARG A 171 -1.83 3.91 16.77
C ARG A 171 -3.26 3.80 16.28
N GLU A 172 -3.44 3.49 14.99
CA GLU A 172 -4.75 3.40 14.34
C GLU A 172 -5.33 1.98 14.33
N ARG A 173 -4.61 1.02 14.91
CA ARG A 173 -5.03 -0.38 15.05
C ARG A 173 -5.39 -1.02 13.70
N TRP A 174 -4.61 -0.74 12.67
CA TRP A 174 -4.83 -1.27 11.33
C TRP A 174 -4.84 -2.81 11.34
N GLN A 175 -5.92 -3.38 10.80
CA GLN A 175 -6.05 -4.81 10.52
C GLN A 175 -5.25 -5.17 9.26
N LEU A 176 -4.78 -6.41 9.17
CA LEU A 176 -4.14 -6.93 7.96
C LEU A 176 -5.17 -7.19 6.87
N SER A 177 -6.39 -7.59 7.26
CA SER A 177 -7.51 -7.71 6.33
C SER A 177 -8.09 -6.36 5.89
N ALA A 178 -7.51 -5.22 6.29
CA ALA A 178 -7.96 -3.91 5.85
C ALA A 178 -7.87 -3.81 4.32
N THR A 179 -8.84 -3.13 3.72
CA THR A 179 -9.01 -3.09 2.26
C THR A 179 -8.78 -1.69 1.73
N ARG A 180 -8.90 -1.50 0.41
CA ARG A 180 -8.61 -0.24 -0.28
C ARG A 180 -7.11 0.04 -0.37
N ALA A 181 -6.36 -0.95 -0.84
CA ALA A 181 -4.97 -0.84 -1.25
C ALA A 181 -4.58 0.48 -1.95
N PRO A 182 -3.36 1.00 -1.72
CA PRO A 182 -2.40 0.56 -0.71
C PRO A 182 -2.81 1.01 0.69
N THR A 183 -2.67 0.09 1.65
CA THR A 183 -2.87 0.30 3.08
C THR A 183 -1.53 0.59 3.77
N PRO A 184 -1.51 1.05 5.03
CA PRO A 184 -0.27 1.20 5.79
C PRO A 184 0.59 -0.07 5.87
N TRP A 185 -0.02 -1.26 5.84
CA TRP A 185 0.70 -2.53 5.79
C TRP A 185 1.46 -2.74 4.48
N ASP A 186 0.93 -2.27 3.34
CA ASP A 186 1.60 -2.38 2.04
C ASP A 186 2.86 -1.51 2.00
N TRP A 187 2.76 -0.28 2.51
CA TRP A 187 3.92 0.60 2.64
C TRP A 187 4.94 0.07 3.63
N TYR A 188 4.46 -0.52 4.73
CA TYR A 188 5.32 -1.11 5.74
C TYR A 188 6.15 -2.25 5.15
N GLU A 189 5.52 -3.12 4.36
CA GLU A 189 6.21 -4.17 3.62
C GLU A 189 7.25 -3.59 2.63
N ILE A 190 6.87 -2.58 1.83
CA ILE A 190 7.81 -1.95 0.89
C ILE A 190 9.02 -1.35 1.64
N ALA A 191 8.79 -0.70 2.78
CA ALA A 191 9.85 -0.12 3.59
C ALA A 191 10.75 -1.19 4.23
N LEU A 192 10.19 -2.32 4.70
CA LEU A 192 10.96 -3.44 5.23
C LEU A 192 11.83 -4.08 4.16
N ARG A 193 11.28 -4.32 2.95
CA ARG A 193 12.05 -4.88 1.83
C ARG A 193 13.20 -3.96 1.45
N LEU A 194 12.94 -2.65 1.29
CA LEU A 194 14.00 -1.68 1.03
C LEU A 194 15.07 -1.67 2.12
N ALA A 195 14.68 -1.66 3.40
CA ALA A 195 15.63 -1.68 4.51
C ALA A 195 16.51 -2.94 4.46
N LYS A 196 15.93 -4.11 4.20
CA LYS A 196 16.65 -5.38 4.02
C LYS A 196 17.61 -5.33 2.83
N ASP A 197 17.16 -4.83 1.67
CA ASP A 197 17.98 -4.69 0.46
C ASP A 197 19.18 -3.75 0.69
N LEU A 198 19.03 -2.74 1.57
CA LEU A 198 20.10 -1.82 1.98
C LEU A 198 20.97 -2.37 3.14
N GLY A 199 20.75 -3.62 3.58
CA GLY A 199 21.58 -4.30 4.57
C GLY A 199 21.09 -4.24 6.01
N ALA A 200 19.84 -3.85 6.26
CA ALA A 200 19.26 -3.96 7.60
C ALA A 200 18.99 -5.44 7.96
N ASP A 201 19.25 -5.77 9.22
CA ASP A 201 18.89 -7.07 9.80
C ASP A 201 17.38 -7.14 10.04
N ILE A 202 16.65 -7.54 9.00
CA ILE A 202 15.20 -7.74 9.02
C ILE A 202 14.91 -9.24 9.10
N PRO A 203 14.29 -9.73 10.18
CA PRO A 203 13.94 -11.14 10.32
C PRO A 203 13.02 -11.60 9.19
N GLU A 204 13.19 -12.84 8.74
CA GLU A 204 12.41 -13.39 7.62
C GLU A 204 10.92 -13.51 7.96
N GLU A 205 10.59 -13.72 9.24
CA GLU A 205 9.24 -13.74 9.78
C GLU A 205 8.55 -12.36 9.80
N ALA A 206 9.31 -11.27 9.63
CA ALA A 206 8.77 -9.92 9.55
C ALA A 206 8.32 -9.55 8.13
N LEU A 207 8.70 -10.34 7.12
CA LEU A 207 8.31 -10.17 5.73
C LEU A 207 7.25 -11.23 5.34
N PRO A 208 6.24 -10.86 4.55
CA PRO A 208 5.37 -11.82 3.88
C PRO A 208 6.08 -12.48 2.68
#